data_AF-A0A7S1G1U7-F1
#
_entry.id   AF-A0A7S1G1U7-F1
#
_cell.length_a   1.000
_cell.length_b   1.000
_cell.length_c   1.000
_cell.angle_alpha   90.00
_cell.angle_beta   90.00
_cell.angle_gamma   90.00
#
_symmetry.space_group_name_H-M   'P 1'
#
loop_
_entity.id
_entity.type
_entity.pdbx_description
1 polymer ?
#
loop_
_entity_poly.entity_id
_entity_poly.type
_entity_poly.pdbx_seq_one_letter_code
_entity_poly.pdbx_strand_id
1 'polypeptide(L)'
;MTSMYRLFYKASSFNGELNQWDVSKVSNMSWLFDGASSFNRDLSKWNTSAVESMMLTFGEASLFNGSINSWDVSRVTSMFRMFDGASSFNQDLSD
;
A
#
# COMPACT_ATOMS: atom_id res chain seq x y z
N MET A 1 0.81 -15.76 -3.53
CA MET A 1 0.95 -14.78 -4.62
C MET A 1 2.30 -14.10 -4.45
N THR A 2 3.08 -13.89 -5.51
CA THR A 2 4.41 -13.24 -5.41
C THR A 2 4.40 -11.76 -5.80
N SER A 3 3.35 -11.29 -6.48
CA SER A 3 3.21 -9.90 -6.92
C SER A 3 1.76 -9.45 -6.80
N MET A 4 1.57 -8.25 -6.28
CA MET A 4 0.29 -7.52 -6.20
C MET A 4 0.26 -6.33 -7.16
N TYR A 5 1.11 -6.33 -8.17
CA TYR A 5 1.22 -5.25 -9.15
C TYR A 5 -0.14 -4.87 -9.75
N ARG A 6 -0.54 -3.60 -9.57
CA ARG A 6 -1.76 -3.00 -10.13
C ARG A 6 -3.09 -3.67 -9.79
N LEU A 7 -3.18 -4.45 -8.71
CA LEU A 7 -4.38 -5.24 -8.44
C LEU A 7 -5.66 -4.40 -8.25
N PHE A 8 -5.54 -3.20 -7.68
CA PHE A 8 -6.63 -2.23 -7.52
C PHE A 8 -6.34 -0.90 -8.23
N TYR A 9 -5.53 -0.93 -9.30
CA TYR A 9 -5.20 0.24 -10.09
C TYR A 9 -6.45 0.92 -10.64
N LYS A 10 -6.63 2.21 -10.32
CA LYS A 10 -7.78 3.05 -10.68
C LYS A 10 -9.13 2.50 -10.24
N ALA A 11 -9.15 1.60 -9.24
CA ALA A 11 -10.38 1.12 -8.64
C ALA A 11 -10.93 2.20 -7.67
N SER A 12 -11.39 3.32 -8.23
CA SER A 12 -11.71 4.56 -7.48
C SER A 12 -12.70 4.36 -6.33
N SER A 13 -13.61 3.39 -6.44
CA SER A 13 -14.62 3.05 -5.42
C SER A 13 -14.22 1.87 -4.53
N PHE A 14 -13.04 1.28 -4.71
CA PHE A 14 -12.61 0.14 -3.91
C PHE A 14 -12.30 0.57 -2.47
N ASN A 15 -12.93 -0.12 -1.51
CA ASN A 15 -12.65 0.02 -0.09
C ASN A 15 -12.94 -1.29 0.66
N GLY A 16 -12.58 -2.42 0.06
CA GLY A 16 -12.86 -3.76 0.61
C GLY A 16 -11.95 -4.14 1.79
N GLU A 17 -12.41 -5.08 2.62
CA GLU A 17 -11.60 -5.66 3.69
C GLU A 17 -10.47 -6.54 3.12
N LEU A 18 -9.23 -6.28 3.56
CA LEU A 18 -8.02 -6.99 3.11
C LEU A 18 -7.23 -7.66 4.25
N ASN A 19 -7.74 -7.60 5.47
CA ASN A 19 -7.08 -8.09 6.68
C ASN A 19 -6.74 -9.59 6.67
N GLN A 20 -7.42 -10.38 5.83
CA GLN A 20 -7.22 -11.83 5.72
C GLN A 20 -6.21 -12.24 4.64
N TRP A 21 -5.64 -11.27 3.91
CA TRP A 21 -4.72 -11.57 2.83
C TRP A 21 -3.33 -11.91 3.36
N ASP A 22 -2.84 -13.09 3.01
CA ASP A 22 -1.44 -13.45 3.26
C ASP A 22 -0.53 -12.80 2.21
N VAL A 23 0.20 -11.77 2.64
CA VAL A 23 1.13 -11.00 1.81
C VAL A 23 2.60 -11.35 2.08
N SER A 24 2.88 -12.33 2.93
CA SER A 24 4.24 -12.68 3.41
C SER A 24 5.23 -13.10 2.32
N LYS A 25 4.73 -13.44 1.12
CA LYS A 25 5.53 -13.85 -0.04
C LYS A 25 5.50 -12.85 -1.19
N VAL A 26 4.85 -11.69 -1.00
CA VAL A 26 4.75 -10.66 -2.03
C VAL A 26 6.06 -9.88 -2.09
N SER A 27 6.68 -9.84 -3.26
CA SER A 27 7.88 -9.04 -3.51
C SER A 27 7.59 -7.70 -4.19
N ASN A 28 6.42 -7.53 -4.82
CA ASN A 28 6.08 -6.32 -5.54
C ASN A 28 4.65 -5.85 -5.22
N MET A 29 4.54 -4.65 -4.65
CA MET A 29 3.27 -3.96 -4.34
C MET A 29 3.08 -2.69 -5.19
N SER A 30 3.85 -2.54 -6.26
CA SER A 30 3.84 -1.31 -7.04
C SER A 30 2.49 -1.08 -7.73
N TRP A 31 2.02 0.18 -7.70
CA TRP A 31 0.74 0.63 -8.21
C TRP A 31 -0.48 -0.10 -7.62
N LEU A 32 -0.35 -0.78 -6.48
CA LEU A 32 -1.40 -1.65 -5.92
C LEU A 32 -2.73 -0.90 -5.75
N PHE A 33 -2.71 0.29 -5.15
CA PHE A 33 -3.88 1.15 -4.94
C PHE A 33 -3.77 2.48 -5.70
N ASP A 34 -2.93 2.56 -6.75
CA ASP A 34 -2.75 3.82 -7.49
C ASP A 34 -4.08 4.24 -8.15
N GLY A 35 -4.63 5.41 -7.81
CA GLY A 35 -5.93 5.91 -8.24
C GLY A 35 -7.14 5.28 -7.53
N ALA A 36 -6.95 4.48 -6.47
CA ALA A 36 -8.03 3.96 -5.64
C ALA A 36 -8.49 5.03 -4.63
N SER A 37 -9.08 6.12 -5.12
CA SER A 37 -9.36 7.34 -4.36
C SER A 37 -10.20 7.13 -3.08
N SER A 38 -11.10 6.14 -3.05
CA SER A 38 -11.93 5.83 -1.88
C SER A 38 -11.31 4.83 -0.90
N PHE A 39 -10.11 4.32 -1.19
CA PHE A 39 -9.48 3.30 -0.37
C PHE A 39 -8.96 3.89 0.94
N ASN A 40 -9.44 3.37 2.08
CA ASN A 40 -8.95 3.76 3.39
C ASN A 40 -9.14 2.61 4.39
N ARG A 41 -8.11 1.75 4.51
CA ARG A 41 -8.12 0.58 5.39
C ARG A 41 -6.81 0.47 6.15
N ASP A 42 -6.93 0.03 7.39
CA ASP A 42 -5.79 -0.39 8.21
C ASP A 42 -5.12 -1.61 7.56
N LEU A 43 -3.82 -1.49 7.28
CA LEU A 43 -2.98 -2.53 6.68
C LEU A 43 -1.86 -2.96 7.64
N SER A 44 -1.95 -2.63 8.93
CA SER A 44 -0.97 -2.98 9.96
C SER A 44 -0.83 -4.50 10.20
N LYS A 45 -1.70 -5.33 9.64
CA LYS A 45 -1.58 -6.80 9.72
C LYS A 45 -0.75 -7.41 8.60
N TRP A 46 -0.36 -6.63 7.60
CA TRP A 46 0.38 -7.11 6.45
C TRP A 46 1.86 -7.32 6.79
N ASN A 47 2.37 -8.52 6.52
CA ASN A 47 3.80 -8.80 6.62
C ASN A 47 4.51 -8.40 5.32
N THR A 48 5.13 -7.22 5.30
CA THR A 48 5.84 -6.67 4.13
C THR A 48 7.32 -7.03 4.07
N SER A 49 7.82 -7.89 4.95
CA SER A 49 9.26 -8.22 5.05
C SER A 49 9.88 -8.84 3.79
N ALA A 50 9.07 -9.27 2.82
CA ALA A 50 9.53 -9.78 1.52
C ALA A 50 9.43 -8.76 0.37
N VAL A 51 8.84 -7.58 0.60
CA VAL A 51 8.55 -6.59 -0.44
C VAL A 51 9.82 -5.85 -0.84
N GLU A 52 10.05 -5.78 -2.15
CA GLU A 52 11.22 -5.12 -2.74
C GLU A 52 10.84 -3.82 -3.47
N SER A 53 9.56 -3.65 -3.84
CA SER A 53 9.07 -2.46 -4.54
C SER A 53 7.68 -2.02 -4.09
N MET A 54 7.56 -0.73 -3.76
CA MET A 54 6.34 -0.04 -3.30
C MET A 54 6.11 1.24 -4.13
N MET A 55 6.48 1.24 -5.41
CA MET A 55 6.29 2.41 -6.28
C MET A 55 4.82 2.73 -6.44
N LEU A 56 4.41 3.98 -6.20
CA LEU A 56 3.02 4.44 -6.39
C LEU A 56 1.98 3.55 -5.66
N THR A 57 2.33 2.82 -4.59
CA THR A 57 1.39 1.90 -3.92
C THR A 57 0.08 2.58 -3.53
N PHE A 58 0.14 3.84 -3.08
CA PHE A 58 -0.99 4.69 -2.73
C PHE A 58 -1.04 5.98 -3.57
N GLY A 59 -0.47 5.96 -4.79
CA GLY A 59 -0.56 7.10 -5.70
C GLY A 59 -2.03 7.50 -5.93
N GLU A 60 -2.37 8.77 -5.89
CA GLU A 60 -3.73 9.29 -6.10
C GLU A 60 -4.83 8.64 -5.21
N ALA A 61 -4.45 7.89 -4.16
CA ALA A 61 -5.37 7.30 -3.19
C ALA A 61 -5.76 8.37 -2.16
N SER A 62 -6.52 9.37 -2.62
CA SER A 62 -6.70 10.65 -1.92
C SER A 62 -7.23 10.55 -0.50
N LEU A 63 -8.07 9.54 -0.19
CA LEU A 63 -8.62 9.30 1.15
C LEU A 63 -7.81 8.33 2.02
N PHE A 64 -6.70 7.77 1.52
CA PHE A 64 -5.93 6.81 2.29
C PHE A 64 -5.30 7.46 3.52
N ASN A 65 -5.63 6.94 4.70
CA ASN A 65 -4.99 7.30 5.97
C ASN A 65 -4.97 6.09 6.93
N GLY A 66 -4.97 4.87 6.38
CA GLY A 66 -4.92 3.66 7.16
C GLY A 66 -3.52 3.41 7.72
N SER A 67 -3.43 2.74 8.87
CA SER A 67 -2.13 2.46 9.49
C SER A 67 -1.31 1.48 8.65
N ILE A 68 -0.01 1.77 8.56
CA ILE A 68 1.04 0.94 7.92
C ILE A 68 2.26 0.79 8.84
N ASN A 69 2.11 1.09 10.13
CA ASN A 69 3.25 1.26 11.05
C ASN A 69 4.02 -0.05 11.30
N SER A 70 3.43 -1.20 11.01
CA SER A 70 4.09 -2.50 11.13
C SER A 70 4.87 -2.94 9.90
N TRP A 71 4.87 -2.12 8.84
CA TRP A 71 5.48 -2.49 7.57
C TRP A 71 7.00 -2.52 7.70
N ASP A 72 7.57 -3.72 7.66
CA ASP A 72 9.00 -3.90 7.44
C ASP A 72 9.34 -3.49 6.01
N VAL A 73 10.12 -2.42 5.89
CA VAL A 73 10.58 -1.85 4.62
C VAL A 73 12.08 -2.06 4.38
N SER A 74 12.74 -2.91 5.18
CA SER A 74 14.19 -3.14 5.14
C SER A 74 14.70 -3.69 3.80
N ARG A 75 13.83 -4.36 3.03
CA ARG A 75 14.13 -4.89 1.69
C ARG A 75 13.63 -4.01 0.54
N VAL A 76 12.89 -2.94 0.84
CA VAL A 76 12.29 -2.08 -0.20
C VAL A 76 13.39 -1.25 -0.85
N THR A 77 13.52 -1.39 -2.17
CA THR A 77 14.51 -0.67 -2.98
C THR A 77 13.94 0.59 -3.64
N SER A 78 12.61 0.70 -3.72
CA SER A 78 11.93 1.85 -4.31
C SER A 78 10.56 2.10 -3.70
N MET A 79 10.37 3.34 -3.24
CA MET A 79 9.09 3.92 -2.80
C MET A 79 8.72 5.14 -3.66
N PHE A 80 9.21 5.18 -4.91
CA PHE A 80 9.00 6.32 -5.80
C PHE A 80 7.51 6.69 -5.88
N ARG A 81 7.20 7.93 -5.50
CA ARG A 81 5.83 8.48 -5.51
C ARG A 81 4.79 7.64 -4.75
N MET A 82 5.20 6.87 -3.73
CA MET A 82 4.31 5.97 -2.98
C MET A 82 3.02 6.65 -2.49
N PHE A 83 3.10 7.92 -2.08
CA PHE A 83 1.99 8.74 -1.58
C PHE A 83 1.71 9.99 -2.44
N ASP A 84 2.19 10.04 -3.68
CA ASP A 84 1.92 11.18 -4.58
C ASP A 84 0.41 11.30 -4.77
N GLY A 85 -0.20 12.45 -4.44
CA GLY A 85 -1.66 12.62 -4.48
C GLY A 85 -2.47 11.97 -3.33
N ALA A 86 -1.85 11.29 -2.36
CA ALA A 86 -2.53 10.73 -1.18
C ALA A 86 -2.80 11.81 -0.12
N SER A 87 -3.70 12.76 -0.44
CA SER A 87 -3.88 14.01 0.31
C SER A 87 -4.29 13.87 1.78
N SER A 88 -4.95 12.78 2.17
CA SER A 88 -5.38 12.54 3.55
C SER A 88 -4.33 11.84 4.42
N PHE A 89 -3.21 11.38 3.85
CA PHE A 89 -2.22 10.61 4.58
C PHE A 89 -1.46 11.50 5.57
N ASN A 90 -1.58 11.19 6.87
CA ASN A 90 -0.93 11.92 7.96
C ASN A 90 -0.43 11.01 9.09
N GLN A 91 -0.22 9.73 8.81
CA GLN A 91 0.21 8.76 9.83
C GLN A 91 1.62 9.10 10.34
N ASP A 92 1.82 8.89 11.64
CA ASP A 92 3.15 8.89 12.23
C ASP A 92 3.87 7.60 11.80
N LEU A 93 5.04 7.77 11.17
CA LEU A 93 5.89 6.70 10.66
C LEU A 93 7.22 6.61 11.42
N SER A 94 7.32 7.28 12.57
CA SER A 94 8.49 7.15 13.42
C SER A 94 8.43 5.82 14.19
N ASP A 95 9.37 4.94 13.86
CA ASP A 95 9.71 3.69 14.56
C ASP A 95 11.16 3.76 15.06
#